data_AF-A0A0G4EFM7-F1
#
_entry.id   AF-A0A0G4EFM7-F1
#
_cell.length_a   1.000
_cell.length_b   1.000
_cell.length_c   1.000
_cell.angle_alpha   90.00
_cell.angle_beta   90.00
_cell.angle_gamma   90.00
#
_symmetry.space_group_name_H-M   'P 1'
#
loop_
_entity.id
_entity.type
_entity.pdbx_description
1 polymer ?
#
loop_
_entity_poly.entity_id
_entity_poly.type
_entity_poly.pdbx_seq_one_letter_code
_entity_poly.pdbx_strand_id
1 'polypeptide(L)'
;MFQQNAIVSSSGSDVLTISDSDGTDHEFRITETIRNRGGIRHQAIWTRTKKLVTKTKELVTKTIGKELVTLSEWATADKDAALRLLSRLSMLENGTRNVVNIRHIFMKHGVPTHAVMERTTPWLSLPSKKFISDVRVVANIVGPVVDVAVEMDTLGVVHPEICVENLSLAKVGSRAVAKLAGLENVQESPIKATSCTCLYASPEELSGRLVTPAIHIWRMGHLTVELFKSKPLFDGMSLADVMDLLQEPEMLADYIREAMQELCSDKSNLRIARRRHR
;
A
#
# COMPACT_ATOMS: atom_id res chain seq x y z
N MET A 1 9.98 11.82 13.05
CA MET A 1 9.76 13.27 12.87
C MET A 1 8.29 13.50 12.51
N PHE A 2 7.35 13.24 13.43
CA PHE A 2 5.90 13.18 13.11
C PHE A 2 5.05 13.76 14.24
N GLN A 3 4.99 15.09 14.40
CA GLN A 3 4.05 15.70 15.34
C GLN A 3 3.63 17.09 14.87
N GLN A 4 2.41 17.25 14.35
CA GLN A 4 1.67 18.52 14.32
C GLN A 4 0.16 18.26 14.45
N ASN A 5 -0.52 19.07 15.27
CA ASN A 5 -1.97 18.97 15.47
C ASN A 5 -2.69 19.73 14.36
N ALA A 6 -3.76 19.14 13.82
CA ALA A 6 -4.40 19.61 12.61
C ALA A 6 -5.94 19.81 12.73
N ILE A 7 -6.46 20.84 12.05
CA ILE A 7 -7.89 21.09 11.85
C ILE A 7 -8.24 20.83 10.38
N VAL A 8 -9.26 20.02 10.12
CA VAL A 8 -9.69 19.62 8.77
C VAL A 8 -10.97 20.36 8.38
N SER A 9 -10.99 20.98 7.20
CA SER A 9 -12.17 21.62 6.62
C SER A 9 -12.26 21.32 5.12
N SER A 10 -13.47 21.00 4.62
CA SER A 10 -13.72 20.79 3.19
C SER A 10 -14.42 22.00 2.57
N SER A 11 -13.92 22.52 1.46
CA SER A 11 -14.57 23.59 0.70
C SER A 11 -14.79 23.12 -0.74
N GLY A 12 -15.98 22.57 -1.02
CA GLY A 12 -16.31 21.92 -2.31
C GLY A 12 -15.79 20.48 -2.41
N SER A 13 -16.28 19.71 -3.39
CA SER A 13 -16.04 18.25 -3.50
C SER A 13 -14.58 17.85 -3.76
N ASP A 14 -13.73 18.78 -4.20
CA ASP A 14 -12.41 18.46 -4.76
C ASP A 14 -11.24 19.15 -4.03
N VAL A 15 -11.51 19.92 -2.97
CA VAL A 15 -10.47 20.62 -2.20
C VAL A 15 -10.61 20.32 -0.70
N LEU A 16 -9.54 19.76 -0.14
CA LEU A 16 -9.38 19.51 1.28
C LEU A 16 -8.36 20.50 1.86
N THR A 17 -8.70 21.16 2.95
CA THR A 17 -7.78 22.06 3.66
C THR A 17 -7.53 21.53 5.06
N ILE A 18 -6.24 21.44 5.42
CA ILE A 18 -5.77 21.00 6.74
C ILE A 18 -4.82 22.06 7.29
N SER A 19 -5.05 22.57 8.49
CA SER A 19 -4.19 23.58 9.11
C SER A 19 -3.41 22.98 10.28
N ASP A 20 -2.09 23.11 10.26
CA ASP A 20 -1.18 22.70 11.32
C ASP A 20 -1.15 23.72 12.48
N SER A 21 -0.80 23.24 13.67
CA SER A 21 -0.70 24.06 14.88
C SER A 21 0.35 25.18 14.80
N ASP A 22 1.30 25.09 13.86
CA ASP A 22 2.33 26.12 13.64
C ASP A 22 1.86 27.26 12.72
N GLY A 23 0.59 27.23 12.28
CA GLY A 23 -0.02 28.21 11.39
C GLY A 23 0.25 27.97 9.89
N THR A 24 0.76 26.79 9.53
CA THR A 24 0.85 26.34 8.13
C THR A 24 -0.50 25.77 7.67
N ASP A 25 -1.02 26.29 6.57
CA ASP A 25 -2.24 25.79 5.91
C ASP A 25 -1.85 24.89 4.72
N HIS A 26 -2.47 23.73 4.63
CA HIS A 26 -2.24 22.69 3.64
C HIS A 26 -3.50 22.53 2.79
N GLU A 27 -3.44 22.97 1.53
CA GLU A 27 -4.50 22.77 0.55
C GLU A 27 -4.17 21.55 -0.31
N PHE A 28 -5.11 20.61 -0.42
CA PHE A 28 -5.05 19.46 -1.30
C PHE A 28 -6.14 19.59 -2.35
N ARG A 29 -5.73 19.82 -3.60
CA ARG A 29 -6.64 19.78 -4.74
C ARG A 29 -6.62 18.38 -5.34
N ILE A 30 -7.71 17.65 -5.17
CA ILE A 30 -7.85 16.27 -5.63
C ILE A 30 -7.90 16.28 -7.16
N THR A 31 -7.04 15.46 -7.76
CA THR A 31 -6.94 15.27 -9.21
C THR A 31 -7.46 13.91 -9.65
N GLU A 32 -7.37 12.91 -8.77
CA GLU A 32 -7.86 11.56 -9.00
C GLU A 32 -8.20 10.92 -7.65
N THR A 33 -9.23 10.08 -7.63
CA THR A 33 -9.55 9.24 -6.46
C THR A 33 -9.37 7.78 -6.84
N ILE A 34 -8.50 7.11 -6.10
CA ILE A 34 -8.21 5.69 -6.21
C ILE A 34 -8.97 4.99 -5.08
N ARG A 35 -9.94 4.15 -5.44
CA ARG A 35 -10.67 3.30 -4.49
C ARG A 35 -10.27 1.86 -4.72
N ASN A 36 -9.80 1.20 -3.68
CA ASN A 36 -9.51 -0.23 -3.69
C ASN A 36 -9.94 -0.88 -2.36
N ARG A 37 -9.66 -2.17 -2.19
CA ARG A 37 -9.97 -2.87 -0.93
C ARG A 37 -9.23 -2.29 0.27
N GLY A 38 -8.02 -1.77 0.06
CA GLY A 38 -7.20 -1.16 1.09
C GLY A 38 -7.54 0.29 1.44
N GLY A 39 -8.67 0.81 0.94
CA GLY A 39 -9.21 2.11 1.31
C GLY A 39 -9.30 3.10 0.16
N ILE A 40 -9.41 4.38 0.53
CA ILE A 40 -9.49 5.50 -0.40
C ILE A 40 -8.17 6.26 -0.35
N ARG A 41 -7.57 6.47 -1.52
CA ARG A 41 -6.41 7.32 -1.71
C ARG A 41 -6.69 8.35 -2.80
N HIS A 42 -6.17 9.55 -2.64
CA HIS A 42 -6.33 10.63 -3.60
C HIS A 42 -4.98 11.01 -4.20
N GLN A 43 -4.89 11.13 -5.51
CA GLN A 43 -3.80 11.89 -6.12
C GLN A 43 -4.18 13.37 -6.02
N ALA A 44 -3.33 14.18 -5.41
CA ALA A 44 -3.66 15.58 -5.14
C ALA A 44 -2.47 16.51 -5.35
N ILE A 45 -2.76 17.73 -5.80
CA ILE A 45 -1.79 18.83 -5.75
C ILE A 45 -1.82 19.38 -4.33
N TRP A 46 -0.74 19.14 -3.58
CA TRP A 46 -0.54 19.66 -2.24
C TRP A 46 0.17 21.01 -2.30
N THR A 47 -0.52 22.04 -1.82
CA THR A 47 0.02 23.40 -1.67
C THR A 47 0.14 23.71 -0.18
N ARG A 48 1.34 24.09 0.25
CA ARG A 48 1.62 24.54 1.62
C ARG A 48 1.75 26.04 1.64
N THR A 49 1.04 26.69 2.55
CA THR A 49 1.11 28.14 2.75
C THR A 49 1.33 28.46 4.22
N LYS A 50 2.12 29.49 4.52
CA LYS A 50 2.39 29.93 5.89
C LYS A 50 1.93 31.37 6.06
N LYS A 51 1.18 31.63 7.13
CA LYS A 51 0.82 32.98 7.53
C LYS A 51 2.01 33.63 8.22
N LEU A 52 2.43 34.78 7.72
CA LEU A 52 3.56 35.54 8.22
C LEU A 52 3.06 36.92 8.64
N VAL A 53 3.56 37.42 9.78
CA VAL A 53 3.36 38.80 10.18
C VAL A 53 4.54 39.61 9.65
N THR A 54 4.27 40.60 8.82
CA THR A 54 5.30 41.49 8.28
C THR A 54 5.81 42.46 9.36
N LYS A 55 6.90 43.17 9.05
CA LYS A 55 7.39 44.26 9.91
C LYS A 55 6.35 45.37 10.12
N THR A 56 5.40 45.52 9.19
CA THR A 56 4.26 46.46 9.26
C THR A 56 3.08 45.92 10.05
N LYS A 57 3.19 44.73 10.69
CA LYS A 57 2.11 44.00 11.37
C LYS A 57 0.96 43.57 10.44
N GLU A 58 1.20 43.51 9.13
CA GLU A 58 0.23 42.97 8.18
C GLU A 58 0.37 41.45 8.12
N LEU A 59 -0.76 40.76 8.03
CA LEU A 59 -0.79 39.33 7.83
C LEU A 59 -0.67 39.04 6.33
N VAL A 60 0.38 38.31 5.93
CA VAL A 60 0.60 37.90 4.54
C VAL A 60 0.70 36.38 4.47
N THR A 61 0.01 35.79 3.51
CA THR A 61 0.10 34.36 3.22
C THR A 61 1.17 34.11 2.16
N LYS A 62 2.18 33.30 2.49
CA LYS A 62 3.25 32.92 1.56
C LYS A 62 3.13 31.45 1.19
N THR A 63 3.14 31.14 -0.11
CA THR A 63 3.28 29.74 -0.58
C THR A 63 4.71 29.28 -0.34
N ILE A 64 4.86 28.17 0.39
CA ILE A 64 6.17 27.60 0.76
C ILE A 64 6.47 26.30 0.01
N GLY A 65 5.47 25.68 -0.64
CA GLY A 65 5.70 24.54 -1.51
C GLY A 65 4.44 24.13 -2.28
N LYS A 66 4.64 23.50 -3.42
CA LYS A 66 3.58 22.93 -4.25
C LYS A 66 4.08 21.66 -4.94
N GLU A 67 3.41 20.55 -4.74
CA GLU A 67 3.82 19.25 -5.28
C GLU A 67 2.65 18.30 -5.48
N LEU A 68 2.85 17.26 -6.29
CA LEU A 68 1.87 16.21 -6.50
C LEU A 68 2.17 15.05 -5.54
N VAL A 69 1.13 14.60 -4.82
CA VAL A 69 1.24 13.63 -3.74
C VAL A 69 0.10 12.61 -3.81
N THR A 70 0.26 11.54 -3.04
CA THR A 70 -0.84 10.66 -2.67
C THR A 70 -1.28 10.99 -1.25
N LEU A 71 -2.57 11.24 -1.05
CA LEU A 71 -3.20 11.51 0.24
C LEU A 71 -4.07 10.32 0.61
N SER A 72 -3.97 9.82 1.84
CA SER A 72 -4.86 8.78 2.36
C SER A 72 -5.36 9.14 3.75
N GLU A 73 -6.60 8.76 4.03
CA GLU A 73 -7.14 8.79 5.39
C GLU A 73 -6.51 7.68 6.23
N TRP A 74 -6.17 8.01 7.47
CA TRP A 74 -5.64 7.08 8.45
C TRP A 74 -6.64 6.94 9.57
N ALA A 75 -7.25 5.76 9.68
CA ALA A 75 -8.16 5.45 10.77
C ALA A 75 -7.41 4.64 11.83
N THR A 76 -7.10 5.26 12.97
CA THR A 76 -6.72 4.53 14.19
C THR A 76 -7.47 5.11 15.37
N ALA A 77 -7.97 4.24 16.25
CA ALA A 77 -8.75 4.65 17.42
C ALA A 77 -7.88 4.89 18.67
N ASP A 78 -6.65 4.36 18.67
CA ASP A 78 -5.76 4.37 19.83
C ASP A 78 -4.50 5.21 19.54
N LYS A 79 -4.37 6.30 20.31
CA LYS A 79 -3.25 7.23 20.25
C LYS A 79 -1.90 6.57 20.55
N ASP A 80 -1.82 5.74 21.58
CA ASP A 80 -0.55 5.16 22.01
C ASP A 80 -0.11 4.07 21.04
N ALA A 81 -1.06 3.25 20.56
CA ALA A 81 -0.80 2.30 19.47
C ALA A 81 -0.35 3.01 18.20
N ALA A 82 -0.98 4.13 17.84
CA ALA A 82 -0.58 4.93 16.69
C ALA A 82 0.85 5.45 16.81
N LEU A 83 1.23 6.03 17.96
CA LEU A 83 2.58 6.57 18.14
C LEU A 83 3.66 5.48 18.07
N ARG A 84 3.42 4.30 18.66
CA ARG A 84 4.36 3.17 18.54
C ARG A 84 4.48 2.70 17.10
N LEU A 85 3.35 2.58 16.40
CA LEU A 85 3.33 2.22 14.97
C LEU A 85 4.11 3.22 14.13
N LEU A 86 3.92 4.53 14.33
CA LEU A 86 4.66 5.56 13.62
C LEU A 86 6.18 5.47 13.85
N SER A 87 6.60 5.12 15.06
CA SER A 87 8.02 4.88 15.35
C SER A 87 8.56 3.72 14.51
N ARG A 88 7.83 2.60 14.43
CA ARG A 88 8.24 1.42 13.65
C ARG A 88 8.20 1.70 12.15
N LEU A 89 7.21 2.42 11.65
CA LEU A 89 7.15 2.83 10.25
C LEU A 89 8.32 3.75 9.87
N SER A 90 8.74 4.64 10.78
CA SER A 90 9.96 5.42 10.58
C SER A 90 11.20 4.54 10.44
N MET A 91 11.29 3.47 11.23
CA MET A 91 12.41 2.52 11.15
C MET A 91 12.34 1.74 9.83
N LEU A 92 11.15 1.30 9.42
CA LEU A 92 10.92 0.61 8.15
C LEU A 92 11.35 1.47 6.95
N GLU A 93 10.94 2.74 6.90
CA GLU A 93 11.32 3.67 5.82
C GLU A 93 12.83 3.93 5.75
N ASN A 94 13.53 3.85 6.89
CA ASN A 94 14.99 3.98 6.94
C ASN A 94 15.69 2.66 6.56
N GLY A 95 15.09 1.52 6.89
CA GLY A 95 15.61 0.18 6.59
C GLY A 95 15.43 -0.22 5.13
N THR A 96 14.37 0.26 4.46
CA THR A 96 14.08 -0.10 3.06
C THR A 96 13.52 1.04 2.23
N ARG A 97 13.92 1.10 0.95
CA ARG A 97 13.39 2.05 -0.04
C ARG A 97 12.17 1.53 -0.78
N ASN A 98 11.75 0.31 -0.49
CA ASN A 98 10.73 -0.44 -1.22
C ASN A 98 9.32 -0.24 -0.64
N VAL A 99 9.13 0.74 0.25
CA VAL A 99 7.83 1.22 0.68
C VAL A 99 7.53 2.59 0.10
N VAL A 100 6.25 2.93 -0.03
CA VAL A 100 5.80 4.28 -0.38
C VAL A 100 6.12 5.20 0.79
N ASN A 101 6.95 6.22 0.53
CA ASN A 101 7.45 7.14 1.53
C ASN A 101 6.34 8.07 2.03
N ILE A 102 6.14 8.11 3.35
CA ILE A 102 5.27 9.02 4.08
C ILE A 102 6.02 10.32 4.34
N ARG A 103 5.60 11.38 3.67
CA ARG A 103 6.22 12.71 3.77
C ARG A 103 5.71 13.51 4.95
N HIS A 104 4.45 13.30 5.31
CA HIS A 104 3.80 14.06 6.38
C HIS A 104 2.60 13.28 6.93
N ILE A 105 2.34 13.42 8.22
CA ILE A 105 1.20 12.80 8.89
C ILE A 105 0.50 13.88 9.70
N PHE A 106 -0.78 14.06 9.41
CA PHE A 106 -1.63 14.99 10.15
C PHE A 106 -2.25 14.31 11.34
N MET A 107 -2.09 14.91 12.51
CA MET A 107 -2.61 14.36 13.76
C MET A 107 -3.80 15.20 14.23
N LYS A 108 -4.86 14.56 14.74
CA LYS A 108 -5.95 15.23 15.45
C LYS A 108 -6.05 14.64 16.85
N HIS A 109 -5.92 15.47 17.87
CA HIS A 109 -5.89 15.04 19.28
C HIS A 109 -4.86 13.93 19.57
N GLY A 110 -3.72 13.95 18.85
CA GLY A 110 -2.66 12.94 18.98
C GLY A 110 -2.89 11.65 18.21
N VAL A 111 -3.94 11.57 17.38
CA VAL A 111 -4.24 10.41 16.54
C VAL A 111 -4.00 10.76 15.07
N PRO A 112 -3.27 9.94 14.29
CA PRO A 112 -3.17 10.12 12.84
C PRO A 112 -4.54 10.17 12.18
N THR A 113 -4.72 11.10 11.27
CA THR A 113 -5.96 11.24 10.48
C THR A 113 -5.71 11.14 9.00
N HIS A 114 -4.56 11.61 8.54
CA HIS A 114 -4.20 11.61 7.12
C HIS A 114 -2.69 11.42 6.98
N ALA A 115 -2.28 10.66 5.97
CA ALA A 115 -0.90 10.59 5.52
C ALA A 115 -0.76 11.22 4.13
N VAL A 116 0.24 12.08 4.00
CA VAL A 116 0.74 12.58 2.73
C VAL A 116 1.95 11.75 2.34
N MET A 117 1.87 11.13 1.17
CA MET A 117 2.88 10.22 0.66
C MET A 117 3.48 10.74 -0.64
N GLU A 118 4.65 10.22 -0.99
CA GLU A 118 5.18 10.41 -2.33
C GLU A 118 4.18 9.96 -3.40
N ARG A 119 4.22 10.63 -4.55
CA ARG A 119 3.43 10.21 -5.70
C ARG A 119 4.00 8.93 -6.29
N THR A 120 3.18 7.89 -6.34
CA THR A 120 3.44 6.67 -7.11
C THR A 120 2.36 6.43 -8.16
N THR A 121 2.61 5.47 -9.04
CA THR A 121 1.61 4.94 -9.97
C THR A 121 1.08 3.63 -9.41
N PRO A 122 -0.18 3.55 -8.95
CA PRO A 122 -0.77 2.29 -8.49
C PRO A 122 -0.68 1.22 -9.57
N TRP A 123 -0.40 -0.03 -9.19
CA TRP A 123 -0.33 -1.13 -10.16
C TRP A 123 -1.61 -1.25 -10.98
N LEU A 124 -2.76 -1.09 -10.33
CA LEU A 124 -4.08 -1.16 -10.96
C LEU A 124 -4.40 0.00 -11.94
N SER A 125 -3.59 1.06 -12.01
CA SER A 125 -3.79 2.11 -13.01
C SER A 125 -2.96 1.89 -14.27
N LEU A 126 -2.09 0.88 -14.30
CA LEU A 126 -1.28 0.57 -15.48
C LEU A 126 -2.17 0.04 -16.61
N PRO A 127 -2.05 0.57 -17.85
CA PRO A 127 -2.86 0.14 -18.99
C PRO A 127 -2.61 -1.31 -19.41
N SER A 128 -1.48 -1.88 -18.97
CA SER A 128 -1.07 -3.25 -19.21
C SER A 128 -1.28 -4.12 -17.95
N LYS A 129 -2.52 -4.23 -17.46
CA LYS A 129 -2.97 -5.31 -16.55
C LYS A 129 -2.94 -6.69 -17.23
N LYS A 130 -1.96 -6.89 -18.11
CA LYS A 130 -1.82 -8.09 -18.92
C LYS A 130 -0.85 -8.99 -18.19
N PHE A 131 -1.16 -10.27 -18.27
CA PHE A 131 -0.30 -11.41 -17.98
C PHE A 131 1.20 -11.06 -18.09
N ILE A 132 1.94 -11.22 -16.99
CA ILE A 132 3.39 -11.06 -17.00
C ILE A 132 4.01 -12.43 -17.24
N SER A 133 4.43 -12.68 -18.47
CA SER A 133 5.04 -13.95 -18.84
C SER A 133 6.50 -14.10 -18.40
N ASP A 134 7.19 -12.98 -18.13
CA ASP A 134 8.61 -12.99 -17.79
C ASP A 134 8.80 -13.09 -16.27
N VAL A 135 9.26 -14.26 -15.83
CA VAL A 135 9.59 -14.54 -14.42
C VAL A 135 10.55 -13.52 -13.82
N ARG A 136 11.46 -12.94 -14.61
CA ARG A 136 12.41 -11.92 -14.13
C ARG A 136 11.70 -10.62 -13.81
N VAL A 137 10.65 -10.27 -14.56
CA VAL A 137 9.83 -9.08 -14.27
C VAL A 137 9.04 -9.30 -12.98
N VAL A 138 8.41 -10.47 -12.81
CA VAL A 138 7.72 -10.80 -11.55
C VAL A 138 8.69 -10.80 -10.37
N ALA A 139 9.87 -11.41 -10.50
CA ALA A 139 10.89 -11.40 -9.46
C ALA A 139 11.38 -9.98 -9.12
N ASN A 140 11.53 -9.10 -10.11
CA ASN A 140 11.90 -7.69 -9.89
C ASN A 140 10.80 -6.87 -9.19
N ILE A 141 9.56 -7.36 -9.16
CA ILE A 141 8.43 -6.73 -8.46
C ILE A 141 8.29 -7.32 -7.05
N VAL A 142 8.32 -8.65 -6.95
CA VAL A 142 8.11 -9.38 -5.69
C VAL A 142 9.33 -9.27 -4.77
N GLY A 143 10.54 -9.32 -5.31
CA GLY A 143 11.79 -9.21 -4.53
C GLY A 143 11.82 -7.99 -3.60
N PRO A 144 11.58 -6.77 -4.12
CA PRO A 144 11.44 -5.58 -3.28
C PRO A 144 10.41 -5.70 -2.15
N VAL A 145 9.29 -6.39 -2.39
CA VAL A 145 8.24 -6.61 -1.38
C VAL A 145 8.67 -7.65 -0.33
N VAL A 146 9.45 -8.65 -0.73
CA VAL A 146 10.08 -9.61 0.20
C VAL A 146 11.02 -8.87 1.16
N ASP A 147 11.85 -7.95 0.65
CA ASP A 147 12.73 -7.15 1.50
C ASP A 147 11.95 -6.35 2.56
N VAL A 148 10.79 -5.81 2.17
CA VAL A 148 9.89 -5.10 3.11
C VAL A 148 9.32 -6.07 4.14
N ALA A 149 8.87 -7.25 3.73
CA ALA A 149 8.30 -8.24 4.66
C ALA A 149 9.32 -8.71 5.70
N VAL A 150 10.58 -8.92 5.29
CA VAL A 150 11.69 -9.24 6.22
C VAL A 150 11.89 -8.11 7.24
N GLU A 151 11.91 -6.86 6.79
CA GLU A 151 12.05 -5.71 7.70
C GLU A 151 10.82 -5.53 8.61
N MET A 152 9.62 -5.84 8.13
CA MET A 152 8.41 -5.83 8.97
C MET A 152 8.47 -6.90 10.07
N ASP A 153 9.03 -8.08 9.77
CA ASP A 153 9.23 -9.15 10.76
C ASP A 153 10.22 -8.73 11.85
N THR A 154 11.36 -8.13 11.48
CA THR A 154 12.34 -7.62 12.48
C THR A 154 11.76 -6.52 13.37
N LEU A 155 10.81 -5.73 12.85
CA LEU A 155 10.11 -4.67 13.57
C LEU A 155 8.86 -5.16 14.30
N GLY A 156 8.48 -6.43 14.17
CA GLY A 156 7.28 -7.01 14.78
C GLY A 156 5.99 -6.33 14.34
N VAL A 157 5.88 -5.96 13.07
CA VAL A 157 4.67 -5.36 12.47
C VAL A 157 4.13 -6.24 11.35
N VAL A 158 2.83 -6.12 11.09
CA VAL A 158 2.14 -6.87 10.05
C VAL A 158 1.44 -5.91 9.10
N HIS A 159 1.71 -6.03 7.81
CA HIS A 159 0.87 -5.47 6.76
C HIS A 159 -0.31 -6.41 6.44
N PRO A 160 -1.56 -6.06 6.81
CA PRO A 160 -2.73 -6.90 6.65
C PRO A 160 -3.33 -6.87 5.24
N GLU A 161 -2.64 -6.28 4.26
CA GLU A 161 -3.08 -6.37 2.84
C GLU A 161 -1.92 -6.38 1.81
N ILE A 162 -1.05 -7.39 1.80
CA ILE A 162 -0.05 -7.55 0.74
C ILE A 162 -0.72 -8.17 -0.50
N CYS A 163 -0.98 -7.35 -1.52
CA CYS A 163 -1.66 -7.72 -2.76
C CYS A 163 -1.35 -6.72 -3.88
N VAL A 164 -1.83 -6.97 -5.11
CA VAL A 164 -1.59 -6.07 -6.26
C VAL A 164 -2.22 -4.70 -6.07
N GLU A 165 -3.29 -4.57 -5.28
CA GLU A 165 -3.95 -3.29 -5.02
C GLU A 165 -3.10 -2.34 -4.16
N ASN A 166 -2.23 -2.90 -3.33
CA ASN A 166 -1.26 -2.18 -2.52
C ASN A 166 0.15 -2.21 -3.15
N LEU A 167 0.27 -2.67 -4.39
CA LEU A 167 1.49 -2.55 -5.17
C LEU A 167 1.47 -1.22 -5.94
N SER A 168 2.60 -0.52 -5.90
CA SER A 168 2.81 0.73 -6.63
C SER A 168 4.14 0.75 -7.35
N LEU A 169 4.24 1.53 -8.41
CA LEU A 169 5.50 1.81 -9.10
C LEU A 169 5.94 3.25 -8.82
N ALA A 170 7.19 3.40 -8.39
CA ALA A 170 7.86 4.69 -8.30
C ALA A 170 8.96 4.79 -9.35
N LYS A 171 9.21 6.00 -9.83
CA LYS A 171 10.31 6.29 -10.75
C LYS A 171 11.55 6.70 -9.96
N VAL A 172 12.62 5.93 -10.06
CA VAL A 172 13.94 6.26 -9.50
C VAL A 172 14.92 6.46 -10.65
N GLY A 173 15.19 7.72 -10.99
CA GLY A 173 15.95 8.08 -12.19
C GLY A 173 15.24 7.60 -13.46
N SER A 174 15.85 6.68 -14.21
CA SER A 174 15.27 6.07 -15.42
C SER A 174 14.55 4.74 -15.17
N ARG A 175 14.58 4.21 -13.93
CA ARG A 175 14.03 2.88 -13.60
C ARG A 175 12.70 2.99 -12.85
N ALA A 176 11.79 2.05 -13.13
CA ALA A 176 10.61 1.82 -12.31
C ALA A 176 10.96 0.82 -11.20
N VAL A 177 10.57 1.13 -9.97
CA VAL A 177 10.79 0.29 -8.78
C VAL A 177 9.44 -0.01 -8.15
N ALA A 178 9.22 -1.28 -7.83
CA ALA A 178 8.04 -1.72 -7.09
C ALA A 178 8.12 -1.27 -5.64
N LYS A 179 7.00 -0.78 -5.13
CA LYS A 179 6.84 -0.33 -3.75
C LYS A 179 5.57 -0.87 -3.14
N LEU A 180 5.65 -1.24 -1.86
CA LEU A 180 4.49 -1.54 -1.04
C LEU A 180 3.85 -0.22 -0.56
N ALA A 181 2.58 -0.02 -0.91
CA ALA A 181 1.70 1.03 -0.39
C ALA A 181 0.82 0.46 0.73
N GLY A 182 -0.01 1.30 1.37
CA GLY A 182 -0.91 0.83 2.43
C GLY A 182 -0.30 0.79 3.82
N LEU A 183 0.77 1.55 4.05
CA LEU A 183 1.41 1.62 5.36
C LEU A 183 0.47 2.12 6.47
N GLU A 184 -0.58 2.86 6.11
CA GLU A 184 -1.67 3.26 6.99
C GLU A 184 -2.42 2.08 7.64
N ASN A 185 -2.40 0.90 6.99
CA ASN A 185 -3.07 -0.32 7.45
C ASN A 185 -2.15 -1.23 8.27
N VAL A 186 -0.85 -0.92 8.37
CA VAL A 186 0.12 -1.74 9.13
C VAL A 186 -0.24 -1.71 10.62
N GLN A 187 -0.05 -2.83 11.29
CA GLN A 187 -0.39 -3.00 12.70
C GLN A 187 0.73 -3.66 13.49
N GLU A 188 0.75 -3.44 14.81
CA GLU A 188 1.67 -4.13 15.71
C GLU A 188 1.29 -5.61 15.81
N SER A 189 2.26 -6.50 15.62
CA SER A 189 2.07 -7.95 15.79
C SER A 189 2.04 -8.34 17.27
N PRO A 190 1.23 -9.35 17.68
CA PRO A 190 0.24 -10.07 16.88
C PRO A 190 -1.09 -9.33 16.75
N ILE A 191 -1.79 -9.51 15.64
CA ILE A 191 -3.12 -8.92 15.42
C ILE A 191 -4.22 -9.98 15.46
N LYS A 192 -5.43 -9.58 15.87
CA LYS A 192 -6.62 -10.39 15.66
C LYS A 192 -7.08 -10.21 14.21
N ALA A 193 -7.47 -11.31 13.56
CA ALA A 193 -8.11 -11.26 12.26
C ALA A 193 -9.49 -10.57 12.40
N THR A 194 -9.58 -9.26 12.15
CA THR A 194 -10.82 -8.48 12.31
C THR A 194 -11.56 -8.20 11.01
N SER A 195 -10.90 -8.36 9.86
CA SER A 195 -11.48 -8.11 8.53
C SER A 195 -10.63 -8.77 7.45
N CYS A 196 -10.82 -10.07 7.23
CA CYS A 196 -10.08 -10.79 6.20
C CYS A 196 -10.72 -10.52 4.84
N THR A 197 -9.94 -9.95 3.90
CA THR A 197 -10.27 -10.11 2.48
C THR A 197 -10.11 -11.59 2.15
N CYS A 198 -11.23 -12.32 2.11
CA CYS A 198 -11.29 -13.78 2.09
C CYS A 198 -10.39 -14.44 1.03
N LEU A 199 -10.16 -13.78 -0.11
CA LEU A 199 -9.37 -14.31 -1.23
C LEU A 199 -7.84 -14.28 -1.04
N TYR A 200 -7.32 -13.61 0.00
CA TYR A 200 -5.88 -13.53 0.32
C TYR A 200 -5.58 -13.94 1.76
N ALA A 201 -6.62 -14.33 2.50
CA ALA A 201 -6.51 -14.69 3.89
C ALA A 201 -5.70 -15.99 4.02
N SER A 202 -4.71 -15.95 4.90
CA SER A 202 -3.98 -17.13 5.33
C SER A 202 -4.86 -18.09 6.15
N PRO A 203 -4.48 -19.37 6.30
CA PRO A 203 -5.21 -20.31 7.14
C PRO A 203 -5.37 -19.84 8.60
N GLU A 204 -4.37 -19.19 9.18
CA GLU A 204 -4.42 -18.58 10.52
C GLU A 204 -5.41 -17.41 10.60
N GLU A 205 -5.52 -16.59 9.55
CA GLU A 205 -6.51 -15.53 9.46
C GLU A 205 -7.94 -16.11 9.42
N LEU A 206 -8.18 -17.11 8.57
CA LEU A 206 -9.49 -17.74 8.43
C LEU A 206 -9.93 -18.54 9.66
N SER A 207 -8.97 -19.12 10.38
CA SER A 207 -9.23 -19.83 11.65
C SER A 207 -9.38 -18.89 12.86
N GLY A 208 -9.31 -17.56 12.66
CA GLY A 208 -9.41 -16.58 13.74
C GLY A 208 -8.24 -16.61 14.73
N ARG A 209 -7.12 -17.23 14.35
CA ARG A 209 -5.90 -17.26 15.17
C ARG A 209 -5.23 -15.90 15.17
N LEU A 210 -4.31 -15.72 16.10
CA LEU A 210 -3.45 -14.54 16.13
C LEU A 210 -2.53 -14.55 14.90
N VAL A 211 -2.51 -13.41 14.23
CA VAL A 211 -1.78 -13.19 12.98
C VAL A 211 -0.41 -12.60 13.29
N THR A 212 0.62 -13.18 12.70
CA THR A 212 2.03 -12.80 12.85
C THR A 212 2.63 -12.46 11.48
N PRO A 213 3.87 -11.94 11.38
CA PRO A 213 4.51 -11.66 10.09
C PRO A 213 4.59 -12.87 9.15
N ALA A 214 4.42 -14.10 9.66
CA ALA A 214 4.32 -15.32 8.86
C ALA A 214 3.27 -15.24 7.72
N ILE A 215 2.19 -14.47 7.89
CA ILE A 215 1.17 -14.28 6.84
C ILE A 215 1.72 -13.60 5.58
N HIS A 216 2.85 -12.89 5.68
CA HIS A 216 3.44 -12.25 4.50
C HIS A 216 3.91 -13.30 3.50
N ILE A 217 4.41 -14.46 3.94
CA ILE A 217 4.82 -15.55 3.04
C ILE A 217 3.63 -16.05 2.22
N TRP A 218 2.51 -16.32 2.90
CA TRP A 218 1.26 -16.71 2.24
C TRP A 218 0.85 -15.72 1.15
N ARG A 219 0.86 -14.43 1.49
CA ARG A 219 0.39 -13.36 0.62
C ARG A 219 1.34 -13.02 -0.51
N MET A 220 2.64 -13.20 -0.32
CA MET A 220 3.61 -13.14 -1.41
C MET A 220 3.36 -14.24 -2.44
N GLY A 221 2.92 -15.43 -2.01
CA GLY A 221 2.46 -16.49 -2.91
C GLY A 221 1.28 -16.04 -3.77
N HIS A 222 0.23 -15.48 -3.13
CA HIS A 222 -0.92 -14.91 -3.84
C HIS A 222 -0.53 -13.80 -4.82
N LEU A 223 0.26 -12.82 -4.36
CA LEU A 223 0.76 -11.72 -5.18
C LEU A 223 1.52 -12.23 -6.40
N THR A 224 2.38 -13.24 -6.21
CA THR A 224 3.18 -13.83 -7.30
C THR A 224 2.28 -14.46 -8.35
N VAL A 225 1.34 -15.32 -7.94
CA VAL A 225 0.38 -15.97 -8.86
C VAL A 225 -0.46 -14.91 -9.58
N GLU A 226 -0.93 -13.90 -8.86
CA GLU A 226 -1.76 -12.86 -9.45
C GLU A 226 -0.99 -11.99 -10.45
N LEU A 227 0.29 -11.70 -10.21
CA LEU A 227 1.12 -10.98 -11.20
C LEU A 227 1.29 -11.79 -12.49
N PHE A 228 1.42 -13.11 -12.38
CA PHE A 228 1.44 -13.99 -13.54
C PHE A 228 0.07 -14.03 -14.23
N LYS A 229 -1.01 -14.37 -13.52
CA LYS A 229 -2.35 -14.61 -14.10
C LYS A 229 -3.17 -13.36 -14.38
N SER A 230 -2.80 -12.22 -13.82
CA SER A 230 -3.63 -11.00 -13.72
C SER A 230 -4.99 -11.23 -13.04
N LYS A 231 -5.08 -12.28 -12.22
CA LYS A 231 -6.27 -12.70 -11.47
C LYS A 231 -5.85 -13.29 -10.12
N PRO A 232 -6.65 -13.11 -9.04
CA PRO A 232 -6.39 -13.73 -7.75
C PRO A 232 -6.22 -15.25 -7.85
N LEU A 233 -5.46 -15.85 -6.92
CA LEU A 233 -5.24 -17.31 -6.89
C LEU A 233 -6.56 -18.08 -6.84
N PHE A 234 -7.51 -17.65 -6.00
CA PHE A 234 -8.83 -18.28 -5.82
C PHE A 234 -9.95 -17.53 -6.56
N ASP A 235 -9.66 -16.94 -7.73
CA ASP A 235 -10.65 -16.23 -8.54
C ASP A 235 -11.85 -17.14 -8.86
N GLY A 236 -13.06 -16.67 -8.55
CA GLY A 236 -14.32 -17.41 -8.79
C GLY A 236 -14.70 -18.48 -7.76
N MET A 237 -13.89 -18.72 -6.72
CA MET A 237 -14.23 -19.64 -5.63
C MET A 237 -15.10 -18.98 -4.55
N SER A 238 -15.99 -19.74 -3.93
CA SER A 238 -16.67 -19.28 -2.72
C SER A 238 -15.74 -19.38 -1.51
N LEU A 239 -16.04 -18.64 -0.43
CA LEU A 239 -15.27 -18.74 0.80
C LEU A 239 -15.28 -20.17 1.38
N ALA A 240 -16.40 -20.89 1.25
CA ALA A 240 -16.51 -22.28 1.69
C ALA A 240 -15.54 -23.18 0.90
N ASP A 241 -15.51 -23.05 -0.44
CA ASP A 241 -14.61 -23.84 -1.28
C ASP A 241 -13.13 -23.55 -0.96
N VAL A 242 -12.78 -22.28 -0.72
CA VAL A 242 -11.42 -21.91 -0.30
C VAL A 242 -11.09 -22.55 1.05
N MET A 243 -12.00 -22.48 2.02
CA MET A 243 -11.78 -23.09 3.34
C MET A 243 -11.61 -24.61 3.27
N ASP A 244 -12.41 -25.29 2.44
CA ASP A 244 -12.31 -26.74 2.25
C ASP A 244 -10.99 -27.10 1.59
N LEU A 245 -10.57 -26.35 0.55
CA LEU A 245 -9.29 -26.56 -0.12
C LEU A 245 -8.09 -26.35 0.82
N LEU A 246 -8.16 -25.35 1.71
CA LEU A 246 -7.08 -25.06 2.67
C LEU A 246 -6.94 -26.11 3.77
N GLN A 247 -7.98 -26.91 4.02
CA GLN A 247 -7.91 -28.05 4.95
C GLN A 247 -7.25 -29.28 4.34
N GLU A 248 -7.00 -29.27 3.02
CA GLU A 248 -6.57 -30.43 2.24
C GLU A 248 -5.25 -30.10 1.51
N PRO A 249 -4.08 -30.22 2.17
CA PRO A 249 -2.79 -29.72 1.66
C PRO A 249 -2.38 -30.30 0.31
N GLU A 250 -2.73 -31.56 0.03
CA GLU A 250 -2.45 -32.21 -1.25
C GLU A 250 -3.28 -31.58 -2.38
N MET A 251 -4.57 -31.35 -2.16
CA MET A 251 -5.44 -30.68 -3.12
C MET A 251 -5.02 -29.23 -3.37
N LEU A 252 -4.63 -28.51 -2.32
CA LEU A 252 -4.08 -27.14 -2.47
C LEU A 252 -2.79 -27.15 -3.28
N ALA A 253 -1.88 -28.09 -3.03
CA ALA A 253 -0.63 -28.20 -3.77
C ALA A 253 -0.88 -28.53 -5.25
N ASP A 254 -1.83 -29.40 -5.54
CA ASP A 254 -2.24 -29.74 -6.90
C ASP A 254 -2.91 -28.55 -7.59
N TYR A 255 -3.81 -27.84 -6.90
CA TYR A 255 -4.44 -26.62 -7.40
C TYR A 255 -3.41 -25.54 -7.78
N ILE A 256 -2.43 -25.29 -6.90
CA ILE A 256 -1.35 -24.34 -7.17
C ILE A 256 -0.50 -24.85 -8.35
N ARG A 257 -0.19 -26.15 -8.41
CA ARG A 257 0.60 -26.73 -9.50
C ARG A 257 -0.11 -26.59 -10.84
N GLU A 258 -1.41 -26.87 -10.91
CA GLU A 258 -2.23 -26.68 -12.11
C GLU A 258 -2.27 -25.20 -12.52
N ALA A 259 -2.51 -24.31 -11.55
CA ALA A 259 -2.50 -22.87 -11.79
C ALA A 259 -1.15 -22.39 -12.34
N MET A 260 -0.03 -22.97 -11.90
CA MET A 260 1.31 -22.70 -12.40
C MET A 260 1.61 -23.38 -13.74
N GLN A 261 1.08 -24.58 -14.00
CA GLN A 261 1.23 -25.29 -15.28
C GLN A 261 0.47 -24.60 -16.41
N GLU A 262 -0.70 -24.02 -16.12
CA GLU A 262 -1.44 -23.14 -17.05
C GLU A 262 -0.54 -21.99 -17.53
N LEU A 263 0.26 -21.40 -16.62
CA LEU A 263 1.24 -20.36 -16.97
C LEU A 263 2.30 -20.85 -17.97
N CYS A 264 2.79 -22.07 -17.78
CA CYS A 264 3.88 -22.65 -18.58
C CYS A 264 3.41 -23.24 -19.93
N SER A 265 2.16 -23.65 -20.04
CA SER A 265 1.64 -24.43 -21.18
C SER A 265 0.96 -23.58 -22.27
N ASP A 266 0.55 -22.35 -21.95
CA ASP A 266 -0.08 -21.47 -22.92
C ASP A 266 0.94 -20.96 -23.97
N LYS A 267 0.87 -21.55 -25.17
CA LYS A 267 1.75 -21.26 -26.33
C LYS A 267 1.64 -19.82 -26.83
N SER A 268 0.59 -19.07 -26.45
CA SER A 268 0.49 -17.65 -26.74
C SER A 268 1.44 -16.79 -25.89
N ASN A 269 1.79 -17.25 -24.68
CA ASN A 269 2.71 -16.60 -23.75
C ASN A 269 4.18 -16.71 -24.17
N LEU A 270 4.56 -17.79 -24.85
CA LEU A 270 5.89 -17.97 -25.46
C LEU A 270 6.10 -17.09 -26.71
N ARG A 271 5.02 -16.70 -27.41
CA ARG A 271 5.10 -15.86 -28.63
C ARG A 271 5.39 -14.39 -28.32
N ILE A 272 4.91 -13.86 -27.19
CA ILE A 272 5.18 -12.48 -26.75
C ILE A 272 6.63 -12.33 -26.29
N ALA A 273 7.17 -13.33 -25.59
CA ALA A 273 8.57 -13.33 -25.15
C ALA A 273 9.57 -13.37 -26.33
N ARG A 274 9.24 -14.06 -27.42
CA ARG A 274 10.10 -14.15 -28.62
C ARG A 274 10.10 -12.89 -29.50
N ARG A 275 9.10 -12.01 -29.39
CA ARG A 275 9.02 -10.77 -30.20
C ARG A 275 9.80 -9.58 -29.62
N ARG A 276 10.20 -9.62 -28.35
CA ARG A 276 10.99 -8.55 -27.69
C ARG A 276 12.52 -8.74 -27.77
N HIS A 277 12.98 -9.81 -28.41
CA HIS A 277 14.39 -10.12 -28.63
C HIS A 277 14.77 -10.16 -30.12
N ARG A 278 14.08 -9.39 -30.96
CA ARG A 278 14.51 -9.06 -32.32
C ARG A 278 14.54 -7.55 -32.50
#